data_AF-A0A8S3K6A7-F1
#
_entry.id   AF-A0A8S3K6A7-F1
#
_cell.length_a   1.000
_cell.length_b   1.000
_cell.length_c   1.000
_cell.angle_alpha   90.00
_cell.angle_beta   90.00
_cell.angle_gamma   90.00
#
_symmetry.space_group_name_H-M   'P 1'
#
loop_
_entity.id
_entity.type
_entity.pdbx_description
1 polymer ?
#
loop_
_entity_poly.entity_id
_entity_poly.type
_entity_poly.pdbx_seq_one_letter_code
_entity_poly.pdbx_strand_id
1 'polypeptide(L)'
;EHFVLGSEYLKTLLVCVPKSLISDWYAKYESLCNMIVPRTTELITQDQDYALFTATLFQKTEDTFKHKCRENKFTVRDFLFDEKALANEREKIRELETERQKIYANLVRWLKINFGEIFTASMHIKALRVFVESVLRY
;
A
#
# COMPACT_ATOMS: atom_id res chain seq x y z
N GLU A 1 -11.29 18.27 -3.85
CA GLU A 1 -12.22 17.35 -3.17
C GLU A 1 -12.75 16.39 -4.22
N HIS A 2 -12.32 15.13 -4.22
CA HIS A 2 -12.57 14.20 -5.33
C HIS A 2 -13.80 13.30 -5.12
N PHE A 3 -14.51 13.44 -4.01
CA PHE A 3 -15.66 12.60 -3.65
C PHE A 3 -16.86 13.47 -3.31
N VAL A 4 -18.04 13.07 -3.81
CA VAL A 4 -19.31 13.62 -3.33
C VAL A 4 -19.67 12.89 -2.04
N LEU A 5 -19.58 13.58 -0.90
CA LEU A 5 -19.88 13.04 0.42
C LEU A 5 -21.32 13.40 0.84
N GLY A 6 -22.03 12.45 1.45
CA GLY A 6 -23.37 12.69 2.03
C GLY A 6 -24.54 12.72 1.04
N SER A 7 -24.36 12.28 -0.21
CA SER A 7 -25.48 12.11 -1.15
C SER A 7 -26.13 10.73 -0.98
N GLU A 8 -27.46 10.70 -0.85
CA GLU A 8 -28.24 9.46 -0.78
C GLU A 8 -28.33 8.74 -2.14
N TYR A 9 -28.07 9.45 -3.24
CA TYR A 9 -28.30 8.93 -4.59
C TYR A 9 -27.05 8.86 -5.45
N LEU A 10 -26.03 9.67 -5.16
CA LEU A 10 -24.80 9.76 -5.93
C LEU A 10 -23.63 9.12 -5.18
N LYS A 11 -22.82 8.38 -5.93
CA LYS A 11 -21.59 7.77 -5.43
C LYS A 11 -20.47 8.04 -6.42
N THR A 12 -19.32 8.46 -5.91
CA THR A 12 -18.10 8.60 -6.71
C THR A 12 -17.28 7.32 -6.61
N LEU A 13 -16.97 6.72 -7.76
CA LEU A 13 -16.12 5.53 -7.87
C LEU A 13 -14.74 5.92 -8.40
N LEU A 14 -13.76 5.10 -8.05
CA LEU A 14 -12.39 5.18 -8.56
C LEU A 14 -12.21 4.14 -9.66
N VAL A 15 -11.69 4.56 -10.82
CA VAL A 15 -11.49 3.68 -11.98
C VAL A 15 -10.03 3.73 -12.41
N CYS A 16 -9.38 2.57 -12.40
CA CYS A 16 -8.04 2.37 -12.95
C CYS A 16 -8.15 2.03 -14.44
N VAL A 17 -7.57 2.90 -15.26
CA VAL A 17 -7.58 2.79 -16.73
C VAL A 17 -6.14 2.59 -17.21
N PRO A 18 -5.86 1.58 -18.06
CA PRO A 18 -4.55 1.44 -18.68
C PRO A 18 -4.18 2.68 -19.51
N LYS A 19 -2.91 3.09 -19.47
CA LYS A 19 -2.45 4.32 -20.15
C LYS A 19 -2.75 4.35 -21.66
N SER A 20 -2.74 3.19 -22.30
CA SER A 20 -3.09 3.02 -23.72
C SER A 20 -4.56 3.30 -24.04
N LEU A 21 -5.44 3.25 -23.04
CA LEU A 21 -6.90 3.38 -23.19
C LEU A 21 -7.45 4.66 -22.57
N ILE A 22 -6.60 5.64 -22.23
CA ILE A 22 -7.05 6.91 -21.65
C ILE A 22 -7.94 7.68 -22.64
N SER A 23 -7.57 7.72 -23.93
CA SER A 23 -8.40 8.34 -24.97
C SER A 23 -9.76 7.67 -25.08
N ASP A 24 -9.78 6.34 -25.02
CA ASP A 24 -11.00 5.53 -25.06
C ASP A 24 -11.88 5.75 -23.84
N TRP A 25 -11.28 5.93 -22.67
CA TRP A 25 -12.00 6.28 -21.44
C TRP A 25 -12.77 7.58 -21.60
N TYR A 26 -12.10 8.67 -21.99
CA TYR A 26 -12.76 9.97 -22.19
C TYR A 26 -13.89 9.92 -23.22
N ALA A 27 -13.75 9.11 -24.27
CA ALA A 27 -14.78 8.95 -25.29
C ALA A 27 -15.97 8.11 -24.82
N LYS A 28 -15.73 7.05 -24.04
CA LYS A 28 -16.75 6.02 -23.74
C LYS A 28 -17.40 6.20 -22.38
N TYR A 29 -16.74 6.80 -21.38
CA TYR A 29 -17.19 6.74 -19.99
C TYR A 29 -18.63 7.24 -19.79
N GLU A 30 -19.06 8.31 -20.49
CA GLU A 30 -20.42 8.85 -20.40
C GLU A 30 -21.50 7.91 -20.96
N SER A 31 -21.13 7.08 -21.94
CA SER A 31 -22.03 6.14 -22.61
C SER A 31 -22.02 4.73 -21.99
N LEU A 32 -21.13 4.48 -21.03
CA LEU A 32 -21.05 3.18 -20.37
C LEU A 32 -22.35 2.87 -19.64
N CYS A 33 -22.98 3.80 -18.93
CA CYS A 33 -24.21 3.52 -18.22
C CYS A 33 -25.20 4.68 -18.29
N ASN A 34 -26.48 4.34 -18.21
CA ASN A 34 -27.51 5.35 -17.96
C ASN A 34 -27.29 5.91 -16.54
N MET A 35 -27.55 7.20 -16.34
CA MET A 35 -27.38 7.87 -15.05
C MET A 35 -25.91 8.03 -14.59
N ILE A 36 -24.99 8.25 -15.53
CA ILE A 36 -23.66 8.79 -15.25
C ILE A 36 -23.73 10.32 -15.29
N VAL A 37 -23.04 10.99 -14.38
CA VAL A 37 -22.95 12.45 -14.39
C VAL A 37 -21.84 12.86 -15.37
N PRO A 38 -22.16 13.54 -16.49
CA PRO A 38 -21.17 13.93 -17.48
C PRO A 38 -20.18 14.96 -16.92
N ARG A 39 -18.98 14.99 -17.48
CA ARG A 39 -17.85 15.87 -17.10
C ARG A 39 -17.41 15.78 -15.64
N THR A 40 -17.66 14.64 -14.98
CA THR A 40 -17.21 14.40 -13.59
C THR A 40 -15.90 13.61 -13.49
N THR A 41 -15.31 13.23 -14.63
CA THR A 41 -14.05 12.49 -14.65
C THR A 41 -12.86 13.43 -14.43
N GLU A 42 -12.13 13.21 -13.34
CA GLU A 42 -10.86 13.88 -13.04
C GLU A 42 -9.75 12.85 -12.90
N LEU A 43 -8.55 13.20 -13.39
CA LEU A 43 -7.36 12.40 -13.18
C LEU A 43 -6.82 12.70 -11.76
N ILE A 44 -6.80 11.70 -10.89
CA ILE A 44 -6.24 11.84 -9.53
C ILE A 44 -4.73 11.62 -9.56
N THR A 45 -4.30 10.49 -10.11
CA THR A 45 -2.90 10.09 -10.17
C THR A 45 -2.64 9.20 -11.37
N GLN A 46 -1.38 9.10 -11.77
CA GLN A 46 -0.95 8.27 -12.87
C GLN A 46 0.38 7.60 -12.53
N ASP A 47 0.42 6.28 -12.74
CA ASP A 47 1.63 5.47 -12.66
C ASP A 47 2.17 5.21 -14.08
N GLN A 48 3.19 4.34 -14.20
CA GLN A 48 3.77 3.99 -15.50
C GLN A 48 2.75 3.31 -16.43
N ASP A 49 1.90 2.44 -15.87
CA ASP A 49 0.98 1.58 -16.65
C ASP A 49 -0.49 2.00 -16.56
N TYR A 50 -0.91 2.65 -15.47
CA TYR A 50 -2.31 2.95 -15.18
C TYR A 50 -2.53 4.41 -14.77
N ALA A 51 -3.71 4.93 -15.10
CA ALA A 51 -4.21 6.22 -14.64
C ALA A 51 -5.46 6.00 -13.77
N LEU A 52 -5.54 6.73 -12.65
CA LEU A 52 -6.66 6.68 -11.72
C LEU A 52 -7.60 7.85 -11.99
N PHE A 53 -8.83 7.53 -12.37
CA PHE A 53 -9.89 8.50 -12.62
C PHE A 53 -10.99 8.43 -11.57
N THR A 54 -11.65 9.55 -11.33
CA THR A 54 -12.96 9.60 -10.67
C THR A 54 -14.09 9.41 -11.68
N ALA A 55 -15.20 8.83 -11.24
CA ALA A 55 -16.45 8.86 -11.99
C ALA A 55 -17.62 8.93 -11.02
N THR A 56 -18.48 9.93 -11.17
CA THR A 56 -19.67 10.07 -10.32
C THR A 56 -20.90 9.52 -11.04
N LEU A 57 -21.62 8.62 -10.38
CA LEU A 57 -22.79 7.94 -10.92
C LEU A 57 -23.84 7.69 -9.84
N PHE A 58 -25.05 7.34 -10.27
CA PHE A 58 -26.13 7.00 -9.37
C PHE A 58 -25.94 5.61 -8.76
N GLN A 59 -26.13 5.46 -7.44
CA GLN A 59 -25.85 4.21 -6.73
C GLN A 59 -26.56 2.98 -7.33
N LYS A 60 -27.77 3.15 -7.89
CA LYS A 60 -28.54 2.07 -8.53
C LYS A 60 -27.87 1.45 -9.76
N THR A 61 -26.96 2.17 -10.42
CA THR A 61 -26.31 1.74 -11.67
C THR A 61 -24.85 1.34 -11.47
N GLU A 62 -24.38 1.24 -10.21
CA GLU A 62 -23.02 0.85 -9.85
C GLU A 62 -22.61 -0.51 -10.42
N ASP A 63 -23.45 -1.54 -10.28
CA ASP A 63 -23.11 -2.89 -10.74
C ASP A 63 -23.04 -2.98 -12.27
N THR A 64 -23.99 -2.34 -12.96
CA THR A 64 -24.00 -2.25 -14.43
C THR A 64 -22.77 -1.51 -14.94
N PHE A 65 -22.36 -0.45 -14.25
CA PHE A 65 -21.15 0.29 -14.59
C PHE A 65 -19.89 -0.55 -14.39
N LYS A 66 -19.75 -1.24 -13.24
CA LYS A 66 -18.63 -2.15 -12.99
C LYS A 66 -18.53 -3.26 -14.03
N HIS A 67 -19.66 -3.81 -14.46
CA HIS A 67 -19.68 -4.85 -15.48
C HIS A 67 -19.15 -4.34 -16.83
N LYS A 68 -19.66 -3.20 -17.31
CA LYS A 68 -19.21 -2.59 -18.58
C LYS A 68 -17.79 -2.02 -18.52
N CYS A 69 -17.34 -1.58 -17.35
CA CYS A 69 -15.94 -1.24 -17.14
C CYS A 69 -15.05 -2.46 -17.36
N ARG A 70 -15.41 -3.63 -16.80
CA ARG A 70 -14.65 -4.88 -16.98
C ARG A 70 -14.60 -5.32 -18.45
N GLU A 71 -15.70 -5.20 -19.19
CA GLU A 71 -15.73 -5.48 -20.64
C GLU A 71 -14.74 -4.63 -21.43
N ASN A 72 -14.57 -3.37 -21.03
CA ASN A 72 -13.63 -2.43 -21.66
C ASN A 72 -12.23 -2.44 -21.02
N LYS A 73 -11.92 -3.43 -20.18
CA LYS A 73 -10.63 -3.57 -19.45
C LYS A 73 -10.33 -2.43 -18.47
N PHE A 74 -11.36 -1.72 -18.01
CA PHE A 74 -11.27 -0.74 -16.93
C PHE A 74 -11.53 -1.43 -15.59
N THR A 75 -10.66 -1.19 -14.60
CA THR A 75 -10.80 -1.81 -13.27
C THR A 75 -11.36 -0.80 -12.29
N VAL A 76 -12.58 -1.01 -11.83
CA VAL A 76 -13.20 -0.17 -10.79
C VAL A 76 -12.71 -0.63 -9.42
N ARG A 77 -12.20 0.30 -8.61
CA ARG A 77 -11.84 0.05 -7.21
C ARG A 77 -12.99 0.41 -6.30
N ASP A 78 -13.36 -0.54 -5.45
CA ASP A 78 -14.29 -0.32 -4.35
C ASP A 78 -13.56 0.47 -3.27
N PHE A 79 -13.87 1.76 -3.19
CA PHE A 79 -13.30 2.65 -2.21
C PHE A 79 -14.42 3.43 -1.52
N LEU A 80 -14.51 3.26 -0.21
CA LEU A 80 -15.37 4.06 0.65
C LEU A 80 -14.47 5.09 1.32
N PHE A 81 -14.66 6.35 0.96
CA PHE A 81 -13.93 7.44 1.61
C PHE A 81 -14.45 7.61 3.03
N ASP A 82 -13.69 7.14 4.00
CA ASP A 82 -13.91 7.37 5.43
C ASP A 82 -12.70 8.12 6.01
N GLU A 83 -12.91 9.39 6.35
CA GLU A 83 -11.88 10.24 6.94
C GLU A 83 -11.36 9.69 8.27
N LYS A 84 -12.22 9.03 9.06
CA LYS A 84 -11.83 8.44 10.35
C LYS A 84 -10.95 7.23 10.14
N ALA A 85 -11.29 6.38 9.18
CA ALA A 85 -10.46 5.23 8.82
C ALA A 85 -9.07 5.68 8.35
N LEU A 86 -8.99 6.71 7.50
CA LEU A 86 -7.72 7.23 7.00
C LEU A 86 -6.87 7.88 8.10
N ALA A 87 -7.49 8.61 9.03
CA ALA A 87 -6.81 9.17 10.19
C ALA A 87 -6.24 8.07 11.10
N ASN A 88 -7.04 7.05 11.40
CA ASN A 88 -6.63 5.89 12.20
C ASN A 88 -5.50 5.10 11.54
N GLU A 89 -5.53 4.91 10.21
CA GLU A 89 -4.43 4.25 9.49
C GLU A 89 -3.14 5.06 9.56
N ARG A 90 -3.21 6.38 9.39
CA ARG A 90 -2.04 7.27 9.51
C ARG A 90 -1.46 7.25 10.91
N GLU A 91 -2.30 7.22 11.93
CA GLU A 91 -1.86 7.10 13.32
C GLU A 91 -1.18 5.75 13.57
N LYS A 92 -1.80 4.64 13.16
CA LYS A 92 -1.19 3.30 13.25
C LYS A 92 0.17 3.22 12.56
N ILE A 93 0.31 3.82 11.37
CA ILE A 93 1.61 3.84 10.66
C ILE A 93 2.66 4.57 11.50
N ARG A 94 2.31 5.71 12.10
CA ARG A 94 3.23 6.47 12.96
C ARG A 94 3.60 5.69 14.22
N GLU A 95 2.61 5.09 14.88
CA GLU A 95 2.84 4.24 16.06
C GLU A 95 3.81 3.11 15.74
N LEU A 96 3.55 2.36 14.66
CA LEU A 96 4.42 1.26 14.21
C LEU A 96 5.83 1.74 13.87
N GLU A 97 5.98 2.92 13.27
CA GLU A 97 7.30 3.48 12.97
C GLU A 97 8.08 3.85 14.24
N THR A 98 7.41 4.45 15.23
CA THR A 98 8.02 4.77 16.52
C THR A 98 8.42 3.51 17.30
N GLU A 99 7.56 2.49 17.27
CA GLU A 99 7.82 1.20 17.91
C GLU A 99 9.00 0.50 17.25
N ARG A 100 9.03 0.45 15.91
CA ARG A 100 10.16 -0.08 15.13
C ARG A 100 11.47 0.60 15.55
N GLN A 101 11.49 1.93 15.63
CA GLN A 101 12.70 2.67 15.98
C GLN A 101 13.18 2.36 17.40
N LYS A 102 12.25 2.25 18.36
CA LYS A 102 12.54 1.89 19.74
C LYS A 102 13.10 0.47 19.87
N ILE A 103 12.44 -0.51 19.23
CA ILE A 103 12.88 -1.90 19.22
C ILE A 103 14.26 -2.02 18.58
N TYR A 104 14.47 -1.38 17.44
CA TYR A 104 15.75 -1.42 16.72
C TYR A 104 16.91 -0.88 17.58
N ALA A 105 16.73 0.26 18.24
CA ALA A 105 17.77 0.84 19.10
C ALA A 105 18.14 -0.10 20.26
N ASN A 106 17.13 -0.70 20.92
CA ASN A 106 17.34 -1.65 22.00
C ASN A 106 18.02 -2.93 21.52
N LEU A 107 17.60 -3.45 20.36
CA LEU A 107 18.16 -4.65 19.76
C LEU A 107 19.64 -4.45 19.40
N VAL A 108 20.00 -3.34 18.77
CA VAL A 108 21.40 -3.04 18.42
C VAL A 108 22.27 -2.94 19.67
N ARG A 109 21.79 -2.27 20.73
CA ARG A 109 22.52 -2.20 22.00
C ARG A 109 22.72 -3.58 22.60
N TRP A 110 21.67 -4.41 22.63
CA TRP A 110 21.72 -5.76 23.15
C TRP A 110 22.70 -6.65 22.35
N LEU A 111 22.65 -6.58 21.02
CA LEU A 111 23.56 -7.33 20.13
C LEU A 111 25.02 -6.93 20.35
N LYS A 112 25.33 -5.63 20.50
CA LYS A 112 26.72 -5.17 20.74
C LYS A 112 27.30 -5.75 22.04
N ILE A 113 26.50 -5.81 23.11
CA ILE A 113 26.92 -6.38 24.39
C ILE A 113 27.15 -7.88 24.24
N ASN A 114 26.16 -8.61 23.74
CA ASN A 114 26.23 -10.07 23.65
C ASN A 114 27.28 -10.54 22.63
N PHE A 115 27.54 -9.78 21.57
CA PHE A 115 28.58 -10.10 20.61
C PHE A 115 29.97 -10.10 21.25
N GLY A 116 30.27 -9.11 22.12
CA GLY A 116 31.53 -9.04 22.84
C GLY A 116 31.75 -10.25 23.77
N GLU A 117 30.72 -10.66 24.49
CA GLU A 117 30.73 -11.84 25.35
C GLU A 117 30.96 -13.13 24.55
N ILE A 118 30.20 -13.33 23.46
CA ILE A 118 30.33 -14.52 22.60
C ILE A 118 31.71 -14.57 21.93
N PHE A 119 32.23 -13.43 21.48
CA PHE A 119 33.55 -13.35 20.88
C PHE A 119 34.65 -13.71 21.89
N THR A 120 34.54 -13.19 23.12
CA THR A 120 35.46 -13.49 24.21
C THR A 120 35.42 -14.98 24.55
N ALA A 121 34.24 -15.57 24.70
CA ALA A 121 34.08 -17.01 24.92
C ALA A 121 34.69 -17.85 23.78
N SER A 122 34.51 -17.44 22.52
CA SER A 122 35.12 -18.08 21.35
C SER A 122 36.65 -18.05 21.40
N MET A 123 37.25 -16.94 21.85
CA MET A 123 38.70 -16.85 22.05
C MET A 123 39.20 -17.78 23.16
N HIS A 124 38.47 -17.90 24.28
CA HIS A 124 38.81 -18.85 25.34
C HIS A 124 38.79 -20.30 24.84
N ILE A 125 37.77 -20.68 24.06
CA ILE A 125 37.69 -22.01 23.44
C ILE A 125 38.89 -22.26 22.53
N LYS A 126 39.29 -21.27 21.72
CA LYS A 126 40.49 -21.38 20.86
C LYS A 126 41.78 -21.51 21.67
N ALA A 127 41.93 -20.75 22.74
CA ALA A 127 43.10 -20.82 23.61
C ALA A 127 43.22 -22.21 24.28
N LEU A 128 42.12 -22.74 24.82
CA LEU A 128 42.08 -24.10 25.38
C LEU A 128 42.44 -25.15 24.33
N ARG A 129 41.91 -25.01 23.10
CA ARG A 129 42.23 -25.93 22.01
C ARG A 129 43.71 -25.90 21.65
N VAL A 130 44.30 -24.71 21.52
CA VAL A 130 45.74 -24.55 21.23
C VAL A 130 46.58 -25.18 22.33
N PHE A 131 46.23 -24.97 23.61
CA PHE A 131 46.92 -25.58 24.74
C PHE A 131 46.90 -27.11 24.69
N VAL A 132 45.72 -27.72 24.53
CA VAL A 132 45.56 -29.19 24.47
C VAL A 132 46.35 -29.78 23.29
N GLU A 133 46.27 -29.16 22.11
CA GLU A 133 47.01 -29.60 20.92
C GLU A 133 48.53 -29.47 21.10
N SER A 134 48.99 -28.45 21.85
CA SER A 134 50.41 -28.25 22.10
C SER A 134 50.98 -29.36 22.98
N VAL A 135 50.27 -29.75 24.05
CA VAL A 135 50.63 -30.87 24.93
C VAL A 135 50.57 -32.21 24.22
N LEU A 136 49.64 -32.39 23.27
CA LEU A 136 49.53 -33.65 22.52
C LEU A 136 50.61 -33.81 21.44
N ARG A 137 51.19 -32.72 20.93
CA ARG A 137 52.15 -32.75 19.82
C ARG A 137 53.62 -32.58 20.22
N TYR A 138 53.90 -31.83 21.29
CA TYR A 138 55.25 -31.47 21.70
C TYR A 138 55.46 -31.79 23.18
#